data_AF-A0A2N1U6D1-F1
#
_entry.id   AF-A0A2N1U6D1-F1
#
_cell.length_a   1.000
_cell.length_b   1.000
_cell.length_c   1.000
_cell.angle_alpha   90.00
_cell.angle_beta   90.00
_cell.angle_gamma   90.00
#
_symmetry.space_group_name_H-M   'P 1'
#
loop_
_entity.id
_entity.type
_entity.pdbx_description
1 polymer ?
#
loop_
_entity_poly.entity_id
_entity_poly.type
_entity_poly.pdbx_seq_one_letter_code
_entity_poly.pdbx_strand_id
1 'polypeptide(L)'
;MLVCRLKLAGKHNSLYWSLLVKISKTSFCSIILAICVVLLAFSPVDARVRNIASASDIESLRFLSPNNMPLKVLVVYLPDQKNENFVVSLINIVAQMHESGSVKQDDSFKVHIIPGWQMTQANHEHLQKLVGAERVKKFVEFNNRFSTQDMWMQDWGEVGVIKLKGERKPQTVVFDSNRGRGIGELPGILASFWNSYLVKNPSNQFSGGDYGGNIEVTPDNILLIGNTSTQALRDYLEKNGYRNRMAVLETDWLTVGHVDEYISVCPNPKAARGYTLIKANPRLALRMIKNSSEAEINKVPHKEYRKALLRIRHYLHRAEIDRAKAGRSNISASEKGFAETVLDYIEKPDSVDETLPAMLSGASLSSDHEIPMSQVEEFIKLNLTIGNLIDTNVKTACQKISQVTKSGKSHSIISFPALYRKTSGNKHIAYLPGSVNQLILNDQLIVPDPKVRAMRLYIQKTTEKIGLHANFVDSLPYHNLEGQLHCGSNVFRHPNKYFVKPR
;
A
#
# COMPACT_ATOMS: atom_id res chain seq x y z
N MET A 1 18.54 -69.72 17.23
CA MET A 1 17.19 -70.13 17.70
C MET A 1 16.21 -69.23 16.96
N LEU A 2 15.29 -69.65 16.10
CA LEU A 2 14.51 -70.88 16.01
C LEU A 2 14.15 -71.09 14.52
N VAL A 3 14.17 -72.34 14.08
CA VAL A 3 13.78 -72.82 12.74
C VAL A 3 12.35 -73.38 12.83
N CYS A 4 11.50 -73.14 11.83
CA CYS A 4 10.32 -73.97 11.48
C CYS A 4 9.98 -73.69 10.00
N ARG A 5 10.41 -74.49 9.01
CA ARG A 5 9.82 -75.75 8.48
C ARG A 5 8.30 -75.71 8.26
N LEU A 6 7.89 -75.75 6.98
CA LEU A 6 6.64 -76.38 6.53
C LEU A 6 6.91 -77.13 5.22
N LYS A 7 6.51 -78.40 5.18
CA LYS A 7 6.62 -79.35 4.06
C LYS A 7 5.22 -79.87 3.74
N LEU A 8 4.91 -79.92 2.44
CA LEU A 8 4.13 -80.92 1.68
C LEU A 8 2.60 -81.04 1.82
N ALA A 9 1.94 -80.90 0.66
CA ALA A 9 1.04 -81.86 -0.04
C ALA A 9 -0.01 -81.05 -0.86
N GLY A 10 -0.41 -81.32 -2.10
CA GLY A 10 -0.12 -82.33 -3.10
C GLY A 10 -1.07 -82.14 -4.31
N LYS A 11 -0.63 -82.62 -5.49
CA LYS A 11 -1.39 -83.12 -6.65
C LYS A 11 -2.33 -82.21 -7.49
N HIS A 12 -1.94 -82.12 -8.78
CA HIS A 12 -2.74 -82.16 -10.03
C HIS A 12 -3.84 -81.11 -10.29
N ASN A 13 -3.59 -80.19 -11.24
CA ASN A 13 -4.22 -80.27 -12.57
C ASN A 13 -3.62 -79.28 -13.59
N SER A 14 -2.91 -79.86 -14.55
CA SER A 14 -2.81 -79.52 -15.97
C SER A 14 -3.74 -78.40 -16.47
N LEU A 15 -3.20 -77.20 -16.72
CA LEU A 15 -3.60 -76.29 -17.81
C LEU A 15 -2.62 -75.10 -17.89
N TYR A 16 -1.36 -75.38 -18.17
CA TYR A 16 -0.32 -74.38 -18.45
C TYR A 16 0.51 -74.86 -19.63
N TRP A 17 0.08 -74.64 -20.88
CA TRP A 17 0.96 -74.78 -22.06
C TRP A 17 0.44 -74.08 -23.33
N SER A 18 -0.14 -72.87 -23.23
CA SER A 18 -0.34 -72.05 -24.43
C SER A 18 -0.57 -70.56 -24.14
N LEU A 19 0.43 -69.85 -23.59
CA LEU A 19 0.61 -68.40 -23.87
C LEU A 19 1.96 -67.82 -23.35
N LEU A 20 3.07 -68.52 -23.55
CA LEU A 20 4.41 -67.99 -23.25
C LEU A 20 5.25 -67.90 -24.52
N VAL A 21 4.91 -66.95 -25.42
CA VAL A 21 5.86 -66.22 -26.30
C VAL A 21 5.14 -65.01 -26.90
N LYS A 22 5.38 -63.81 -26.36
CA LYS A 22 5.46 -62.49 -27.04
C LYS A 22 5.20 -61.38 -26.02
N ILE A 23 6.16 -61.16 -25.12
CA ILE A 23 6.33 -59.82 -24.55
C ILE A 23 7.65 -59.32 -25.15
N SER A 24 7.51 -58.52 -26.19
CA SER A 24 8.62 -57.90 -26.90
C SER A 24 9.41 -56.99 -25.97
N LYS A 25 10.72 -56.88 -26.20
CA LYS A 25 11.63 -55.93 -25.52
C LYS A 25 11.14 -54.47 -25.59
N THR A 26 10.15 -54.15 -26.42
CA THR A 26 9.48 -52.85 -26.46
C THR A 26 8.59 -52.59 -25.26
N SER A 27 7.96 -53.60 -24.65
CA SER A 27 7.03 -53.38 -23.51
C SER A 27 7.74 -53.01 -22.21
N PHE A 28 8.97 -53.49 -21.98
CA PHE A 28 9.74 -53.12 -20.77
C PHE A 28 10.26 -51.68 -20.86
N CYS A 29 10.63 -51.23 -22.06
CA CYS A 29 11.02 -49.85 -22.32
C CYS A 29 9.82 -48.90 -22.22
N SER A 30 8.64 -49.31 -22.73
CA SER A 30 7.40 -48.54 -22.62
C SER A 30 6.87 -48.44 -21.19
N ILE A 31 7.04 -49.46 -20.35
CA ILE A 31 6.62 -49.43 -18.94
C ILE A 31 7.59 -48.57 -18.10
N ILE A 32 8.91 -48.63 -18.34
CA ILE A 32 9.87 -47.74 -17.68
C ILE A 32 9.67 -46.29 -18.16
N LEU A 33 9.40 -46.06 -19.45
CA LEU A 33 9.11 -44.73 -19.97
C LEU A 33 7.77 -44.20 -19.42
N ALA A 34 6.76 -45.04 -19.27
CA ALA A 34 5.48 -44.66 -18.65
C ALA A 34 5.62 -44.38 -17.15
N ILE A 35 6.44 -45.13 -16.42
CA ILE A 35 6.73 -44.87 -15.00
C ILE A 35 7.58 -43.59 -14.83
N CYS A 36 8.54 -43.34 -15.73
CA CYS A 36 9.28 -42.06 -15.76
C CYS A 36 8.39 -40.88 -16.15
N VAL A 37 7.45 -41.05 -17.09
CA VAL A 37 6.50 -39.99 -17.49
C VAL A 37 5.45 -39.74 -16.40
N VAL A 38 5.03 -40.75 -15.64
CA VAL A 38 4.12 -40.58 -14.50
C VAL A 38 4.84 -39.99 -13.28
N LEU A 39 6.12 -40.32 -13.04
CA LEU A 39 6.94 -39.68 -12.01
C LEU A 39 7.36 -38.23 -12.39
N LEU A 40 7.47 -37.93 -13.68
CA LEU A 40 7.67 -36.57 -14.19
C LEU A 40 6.37 -35.75 -14.30
N ALA A 41 5.20 -36.41 -14.32
CA ALA A 41 3.89 -35.74 -14.35
C ALA A 41 3.28 -35.46 -12.97
N PHE A 42 3.86 -36.01 -11.89
CA PHE A 42 3.39 -35.81 -10.52
C PHE A 42 4.50 -35.45 -9.52
N SER A 43 5.61 -34.90 -9.99
CA SER A 43 6.35 -33.97 -9.13
C SER A 43 5.57 -32.66 -9.14
N PRO A 44 5.06 -32.13 -8.01
CA PRO A 44 4.65 -30.74 -8.02
C PRO A 44 5.87 -29.99 -8.55
N VAL A 45 5.70 -29.18 -9.59
CA VAL A 45 6.67 -28.13 -9.89
C VAL A 45 6.53 -27.18 -8.71
N ASP A 46 7.13 -27.55 -7.57
CA ASP A 46 7.30 -26.67 -6.43
C ASP A 46 8.18 -25.57 -6.97
N ALA A 47 7.52 -24.48 -7.35
CA ALA A 47 8.17 -23.32 -7.91
C ALA A 47 9.26 -22.91 -6.91
N ARG A 48 10.52 -23.20 -7.25
CA ARG A 48 11.65 -22.95 -6.38
C ARG A 48 11.89 -21.46 -6.36
N VAL A 49 12.13 -20.89 -5.17
CA VAL A 49 12.60 -19.50 -5.05
C VAL A 49 13.86 -19.38 -5.91
N ARG A 50 13.85 -18.44 -6.86
CA ARG A 50 15.05 -18.17 -7.65
C ARG A 50 15.94 -17.25 -6.84
N ASN A 51 17.07 -17.77 -6.38
CA ASN A 51 18.07 -16.96 -5.69
C ASN A 51 19.04 -16.37 -6.72
N ILE A 52 19.57 -15.18 -6.41
CA ILE A 52 20.65 -14.58 -7.19
C ILE A 52 21.96 -15.16 -6.67
N ALA A 53 22.86 -15.54 -7.58
CA ALA A 53 24.16 -16.10 -7.21
C ALA A 53 25.05 -15.08 -6.47
N SER A 54 25.10 -13.83 -6.97
CA SER A 54 25.78 -12.73 -6.31
C SER A 54 25.08 -11.40 -6.52
N ALA A 55 25.12 -10.51 -5.52
CA ALA A 55 24.67 -9.13 -5.67
C ALA A 55 25.42 -8.36 -6.78
N SER A 56 26.64 -8.80 -7.16
CA SER A 56 27.38 -8.24 -8.29
C SER A 56 26.79 -8.59 -9.67
N ASP A 57 25.85 -9.53 -9.73
CA ASP A 57 25.24 -9.99 -10.98
C ASP A 57 24.03 -9.14 -11.39
N ILE A 58 23.58 -8.28 -10.49
CA ILE A 58 22.47 -7.35 -10.71
C ILE A 58 22.95 -6.21 -11.61
N GLU A 59 22.35 -6.11 -12.80
CA GLU A 59 22.57 -4.98 -13.72
C GLU A 59 21.59 -3.84 -13.42
N SER A 60 20.33 -4.18 -13.11
CA SER A 60 19.35 -3.20 -12.63
C SER A 60 18.20 -3.87 -11.87
N LEU A 61 17.64 -3.12 -10.94
CA LEU A 61 16.44 -3.36 -10.15
C LEU A 61 15.50 -2.16 -10.37
N ARG A 62 14.22 -2.46 -10.58
CA ARG A 62 13.17 -1.45 -10.69
C ARG A 62 11.89 -1.97 -10.05
N PHE A 63 11.36 -1.24 -9.09
CA PHE A 63 10.04 -1.49 -8.51
C PHE A 63 8.91 -1.12 -9.49
N LEU A 64 7.75 -1.74 -9.31
CA LEU A 64 6.59 -1.56 -10.19
C LEU A 64 5.63 -0.51 -9.63
N SER A 65 5.39 0.53 -10.42
CA SER A 65 4.54 1.66 -10.04
C SER A 65 3.04 1.33 -10.13
N PRO A 66 2.17 2.14 -9.50
CA PRO A 66 0.71 2.05 -9.65
C PRO A 66 0.17 2.15 -11.09
N ASN A 67 0.98 2.63 -12.04
CA ASN A 67 0.65 2.66 -13.47
C ASN A 67 0.72 1.27 -14.13
N ASN A 68 1.43 0.31 -13.53
CA ASN A 68 1.48 -1.06 -14.01
C ASN A 68 0.16 -1.80 -13.69
N MET A 69 -0.30 -2.62 -14.63
CA MET A 69 -1.54 -3.39 -14.48
C MET A 69 -1.45 -4.34 -13.28
N PRO A 70 -2.46 -4.41 -12.39
CA PRO A 70 -2.51 -5.40 -11.32
C PRO A 70 -2.48 -6.84 -11.86
N LEU A 71 -1.85 -7.74 -11.11
CA LEU A 71 -1.87 -9.19 -11.34
C LEU A 71 -2.51 -9.94 -10.17
N LYS A 72 -2.21 -9.52 -8.95
CA LYS A 72 -2.90 -9.93 -7.72
C LYS A 72 -2.91 -8.79 -6.73
N VAL A 73 -3.97 -8.75 -5.93
CA VAL A 73 -4.07 -7.82 -4.80
C VAL A 73 -3.97 -8.63 -3.52
N LEU A 74 -2.97 -8.36 -2.71
CA LEU A 74 -2.73 -9.09 -1.47
C LEU A 74 -3.42 -8.39 -0.31
N VAL A 75 -4.02 -9.19 0.58
CA VAL A 75 -4.56 -8.71 1.85
C VAL A 75 -4.54 -9.84 2.87
N VAL A 76 -4.43 -9.52 4.16
CA VAL A 76 -4.65 -10.50 5.24
C VAL A 76 -6.09 -10.39 5.70
N TYR A 77 -6.78 -11.51 5.90
CA TYR A 77 -8.09 -11.53 6.52
C TYR A 77 -8.01 -11.95 7.98
N LEU A 78 -8.31 -11.01 8.89
CA LEU A 78 -8.23 -11.14 10.34
C LEU A 78 -9.57 -10.72 10.97
N PRO A 79 -10.54 -11.65 11.08
CA PRO A 79 -11.85 -11.35 11.66
C PRO A 79 -11.76 -10.79 13.09
N ASP A 80 -10.80 -11.28 13.88
CA ASP A 80 -10.52 -10.84 15.25
C ASP A 80 -10.03 -9.39 15.34
N GLN A 81 -9.33 -8.93 14.31
CA GLN A 81 -8.92 -7.53 14.16
C GLN A 81 -9.93 -6.69 13.37
N LYS A 82 -11.13 -7.22 13.12
CA LYS A 82 -12.30 -6.51 12.55
C LYS A 82 -12.05 -5.89 11.17
N ASN A 83 -11.14 -6.45 10.37
CA ASN A 83 -10.83 -5.93 9.04
C ASN A 83 -11.74 -6.47 7.91
N GLU A 84 -12.80 -7.20 8.25
CA GLU A 84 -13.77 -7.81 7.31
C GLU A 84 -14.33 -6.80 6.31
N ASN A 85 -14.74 -5.61 6.78
CA ASN A 85 -15.32 -4.59 5.90
C ASN A 85 -14.37 -4.18 4.78
N PHE A 86 -13.06 -4.09 5.05
CA PHE A 86 -12.08 -3.79 4.03
C PHE A 86 -11.95 -4.95 3.03
N VAL A 87 -11.80 -6.18 3.53
CA VAL A 87 -11.65 -7.37 2.68
C VAL A 87 -12.87 -7.57 1.78
N VAL A 88 -14.09 -7.46 2.33
CA VAL A 88 -15.35 -7.55 1.58
C VAL A 88 -15.45 -6.45 0.53
N SER A 89 -15.14 -5.20 0.90
CA SER A 89 -15.17 -4.07 -0.03
C SER A 89 -14.17 -4.28 -1.17
N LEU A 90 -12.96 -4.74 -0.87
CA LEU A 90 -11.94 -5.02 -1.86
C LEU A 90 -12.38 -6.09 -2.86
N ILE A 91 -12.95 -7.20 -2.38
CA ILE A 91 -13.45 -8.26 -3.26
C ILE A 91 -14.57 -7.74 -4.16
N ASN A 92 -15.52 -6.97 -3.60
CA ASN A 92 -16.62 -6.41 -4.38
C ASN A 92 -16.15 -5.41 -5.43
N ILE A 93 -15.17 -4.56 -5.12
CA ILE A 93 -14.57 -3.62 -6.09
C ILE A 93 -13.89 -4.40 -7.21
N VAL A 94 -13.06 -5.41 -6.89
CA VAL A 94 -12.41 -6.25 -7.90
C VAL A 94 -13.43 -7.01 -8.75
N ALA A 95 -14.48 -7.57 -8.14
CA ALA A 95 -15.55 -8.24 -8.87
C ALA A 95 -16.26 -7.27 -9.83
N GLN A 96 -16.63 -6.08 -9.34
CA GLN A 96 -17.29 -5.07 -10.15
C GLN A 96 -16.43 -4.60 -11.32
N MET A 97 -15.12 -4.40 -11.12
CA MET A 97 -14.19 -4.05 -12.21
C MET A 97 -14.19 -5.06 -13.36
N HIS A 98 -14.34 -6.35 -13.04
CA HIS A 98 -14.43 -7.41 -14.05
C HIS A 98 -15.82 -7.52 -14.66
N GLU A 99 -16.87 -7.42 -13.84
CA GLU A 99 -18.26 -7.52 -14.27
C GLU A 99 -18.68 -6.35 -15.16
N SER A 100 -18.14 -5.15 -14.94
CA SER A 100 -18.37 -3.96 -15.77
C SER A 100 -17.58 -3.97 -17.09
N GLY A 101 -16.64 -4.91 -17.26
CA GLY A 101 -15.72 -4.93 -18.40
C GLY A 101 -14.58 -3.90 -18.33
N SER A 102 -14.38 -3.23 -17.18
CA SER A 102 -13.26 -2.31 -16.97
C SER A 102 -11.90 -3.02 -16.97
N VAL A 103 -11.89 -4.33 -16.72
CA VAL A 103 -10.73 -5.21 -16.83
C VAL A 103 -10.96 -6.21 -17.96
N LYS A 104 -10.04 -6.26 -18.92
CA LYS A 104 -10.09 -7.24 -20.02
C LYS A 104 -9.88 -8.65 -19.48
N GLN A 105 -10.46 -9.64 -20.14
CA GLN A 105 -10.34 -11.05 -19.73
C GLN A 105 -8.88 -11.52 -19.58
N ASP A 106 -8.02 -11.17 -20.54
CA ASP A 106 -6.58 -11.52 -20.51
C ASP A 106 -5.76 -10.74 -19.47
N ASP A 107 -6.37 -9.75 -18.83
CA ASP A 107 -5.80 -8.93 -17.76
C ASP A 107 -6.50 -9.19 -16.42
N SER A 108 -7.30 -10.25 -16.33
CA SER A 108 -8.03 -10.58 -15.11
C SER A 108 -7.10 -10.87 -13.94
N PHE A 109 -7.48 -10.40 -12.76
CA PHE A 109 -6.74 -10.59 -11.52
C PHE A 109 -7.67 -10.90 -10.35
N LYS A 110 -7.10 -11.43 -9.26
CA LYS A 110 -7.83 -11.83 -8.06
C LYS A 110 -7.33 -11.12 -6.82
N VAL A 111 -8.17 -11.10 -5.79
CA VAL A 111 -7.75 -10.80 -4.41
C VAL A 111 -7.14 -12.08 -3.83
N HIS A 112 -5.86 -12.02 -3.49
CA HIS A 112 -5.12 -13.09 -2.84
C HIS A 112 -5.15 -12.87 -1.33
N ILE A 113 -5.95 -13.68 -0.62
CA ILE A 113 -6.15 -13.55 0.82
C ILE A 113 -5.17 -14.45 1.56
N ILE A 114 -4.34 -13.86 2.41
CA ILE A 114 -3.59 -14.59 3.43
C ILE A 114 -4.54 -14.81 4.63
N PRO A 115 -4.87 -16.06 4.99
CA PRO A 115 -5.75 -16.32 6.13
C PRO A 115 -5.08 -15.94 7.45
N GLY A 116 -5.87 -15.40 8.37
CA GLY A 116 -5.50 -15.26 9.76
C GLY A 116 -5.33 -16.63 10.44
N TRP A 117 -4.48 -16.74 11.47
CA TRP A 117 -4.34 -17.98 12.25
C TRP A 117 -5.66 -18.50 12.84
N GLN A 118 -6.58 -17.60 13.12
CA GLN A 118 -7.89 -17.91 13.71
C GLN A 118 -8.98 -18.13 12.67
N MET A 119 -8.65 -18.09 11.37
CA MET A 119 -9.64 -18.26 10.31
C MET A 119 -10.12 -19.70 10.27
N THR A 120 -11.44 -19.88 10.43
CA THR A 120 -12.12 -21.17 10.38
C THR A 120 -12.93 -21.32 9.10
N GLN A 121 -13.45 -22.53 8.85
CA GLN A 121 -14.43 -22.80 7.79
C GLN A 121 -15.68 -21.90 7.92
N ALA A 122 -16.14 -21.62 9.14
CA ALA A 122 -17.26 -20.72 9.37
C ALA A 122 -16.96 -19.27 8.93
N ASN A 123 -15.71 -18.80 9.12
CA ASN A 123 -15.31 -17.49 8.61
C ASN A 123 -15.26 -17.45 7.08
N HIS A 124 -14.87 -18.56 6.44
CA HIS A 124 -14.89 -18.69 4.98
C HIS A 124 -16.32 -18.63 4.43
N GLU A 125 -17.24 -19.41 5.02
CA GLU A 125 -18.66 -19.43 4.65
C GLU A 125 -19.34 -18.08 4.88
N HIS A 126 -18.99 -17.40 5.98
CA HIS A 126 -19.46 -16.06 6.26
C HIS A 126 -19.00 -15.05 5.19
N LEU A 127 -17.74 -15.10 4.75
CA LEU A 127 -17.26 -14.27 3.66
C LEU A 127 -18.00 -14.55 2.34
N GLN A 128 -18.25 -15.83 2.02
CA GLN A 128 -19.05 -16.22 0.86
C GLN A 128 -20.49 -15.69 0.95
N LYS A 129 -21.08 -15.66 2.15
CA LYS A 129 -22.43 -15.11 2.36
C LYS A 129 -22.47 -13.59 2.13
N LEU A 130 -21.45 -12.86 2.58
CA LEU A 130 -21.38 -11.40 2.43
C LEU A 130 -21.11 -10.95 1.00
N VAL A 131 -20.24 -11.67 0.27
CA VAL A 131 -19.80 -11.30 -1.08
C VAL A 131 -20.59 -12.00 -2.18
N GLY A 132 -21.11 -13.20 -1.91
CA GLY A 132 -21.64 -14.14 -2.87
C GLY A 132 -20.62 -15.22 -3.24
N ALA A 133 -21.01 -16.49 -3.09
CA ALA A 133 -20.12 -17.65 -3.30
C ALA A 133 -19.49 -17.68 -4.71
N GLU A 134 -20.25 -17.33 -5.75
CA GLU A 134 -19.73 -17.27 -7.12
C GLU A 134 -18.67 -16.17 -7.31
N ARG A 135 -18.86 -14.99 -6.69
CA ARG A 135 -17.85 -13.93 -6.71
C ARG A 135 -16.59 -14.35 -5.97
N VAL A 136 -16.71 -15.00 -4.80
CA VAL A 136 -15.55 -15.53 -4.06
C VAL A 136 -14.80 -16.56 -4.91
N LYS A 137 -15.51 -17.54 -5.47
CA LYS A 137 -14.92 -18.57 -6.35
C LYS A 137 -14.17 -17.98 -7.54
N LYS A 138 -14.74 -16.93 -8.16
CA LYS A 138 -14.16 -16.31 -9.36
C LYS A 138 -13.02 -15.36 -9.06
N PHE A 139 -13.14 -14.52 -8.03
CA PHE A 139 -12.27 -13.36 -7.81
C PHE A 139 -11.39 -13.43 -6.57
N VAL A 140 -11.46 -14.51 -5.79
CA VAL A 140 -10.62 -14.71 -4.61
C VAL A 140 -9.72 -15.93 -4.78
N GLU A 141 -8.51 -15.83 -4.27
CA GLU A 141 -7.57 -16.92 -4.10
C GLU A 141 -7.10 -16.94 -2.63
N PHE A 142 -7.36 -18.02 -1.91
CA PHE A 142 -6.89 -18.16 -0.53
C PHE A 142 -5.50 -18.80 -0.51
N ASN A 143 -4.59 -18.20 0.24
CA ASN A 143 -3.28 -18.80 0.49
C ASN A 143 -3.45 -20.03 1.40
N ASN A 144 -2.93 -21.17 0.96
CA ASN A 144 -2.94 -22.43 1.71
C ASN A 144 -1.56 -22.83 2.25
N ARG A 145 -0.53 -21.99 2.04
CA ARG A 145 0.87 -22.23 2.46
C ARG A 145 1.29 -21.37 3.65
N PHE A 146 0.59 -20.26 3.89
CA PHE A 146 0.96 -19.28 4.90
C PHE A 146 -0.27 -18.70 5.56
N SER A 147 -0.19 -18.50 6.87
CA SER A 147 -1.18 -17.80 7.68
C SER A 147 -0.44 -16.90 8.68
N THR A 148 -1.08 -15.81 9.11
CA THR A 148 -0.42 -14.80 9.97
C THR A 148 -1.41 -14.12 10.92
N GLN A 149 -0.92 -13.36 11.89
CA GLN A 149 -1.71 -12.37 12.65
C GLN A 149 -1.29 -10.92 12.34
N ASP A 150 -0.35 -10.75 11.43
CA ASP A 150 0.25 -9.48 11.08
C ASP A 150 -0.39 -8.96 9.79
N MET A 151 -1.18 -7.90 9.92
CA MET A 151 -2.03 -7.36 8.85
C MET A 151 -1.31 -6.44 7.85
N TRP A 152 -0.07 -6.04 8.15
CA TRP A 152 0.65 -4.99 7.46
C TRP A 152 1.27 -5.48 6.14
N MET A 153 0.41 -5.84 5.19
CA MET A 153 0.80 -6.45 3.93
C MET A 153 1.72 -5.58 3.06
N GLN A 154 1.79 -4.26 3.27
CA GLN A 154 2.74 -3.42 2.55
C GLN A 154 4.18 -3.59 3.06
N ASP A 155 4.35 -3.97 4.33
CA ASP A 155 5.65 -3.87 5.01
C ASP A 155 6.63 -5.00 4.71
N TRP A 156 6.18 -6.13 4.14
CA TRP A 156 7.10 -7.23 3.82
C TRP A 156 8.12 -6.84 2.75
N GLY A 157 7.84 -5.80 1.95
CA GLY A 157 8.72 -5.27 0.93
C GLY A 157 8.00 -4.98 -0.39
N GLU A 158 8.74 -5.09 -1.48
CA GLU A 158 8.33 -4.54 -2.78
C GLU A 158 8.39 -5.54 -3.93
N VAL A 159 7.64 -5.25 -4.98
CA VAL A 159 7.63 -6.06 -6.21
C VAL A 159 8.30 -5.28 -7.33
N GLY A 160 9.21 -5.95 -8.04
CA GLY A 160 9.98 -5.31 -9.10
C GLY A 160 10.26 -6.19 -10.30
N VAL A 161 11.11 -5.64 -11.15
CA VAL A 161 11.87 -6.37 -12.15
C VAL A 161 13.36 -6.27 -11.86
N ILE A 162 14.07 -7.34 -12.15
CA ILE A 162 15.51 -7.44 -12.05
C ILE A 162 16.10 -7.88 -13.37
N LYS A 163 17.18 -7.23 -13.79
CA LYS A 163 18.02 -7.66 -14.91
C LYS A 163 19.34 -8.17 -14.35
N LEU A 164 19.68 -9.41 -14.68
CA LEU A 164 20.92 -10.08 -14.29
C LEU A 164 21.84 -10.29 -15.51
N LYS A 165 23.15 -10.30 -15.30
CA LYS A 165 24.19 -10.44 -16.35
C LYS A 165 24.04 -11.67 -17.27
N GLY A 166 23.40 -12.74 -16.78
CA GLY A 166 23.15 -13.97 -17.56
C GLY A 166 21.73 -14.09 -18.13
N GLU A 167 20.82 -13.21 -17.75
CA GLU A 167 19.42 -13.30 -18.16
C GLU A 167 19.19 -12.52 -19.44
N ARG A 168 18.52 -13.09 -20.45
CA ARG A 168 18.27 -12.36 -21.72
C ARG A 168 17.34 -11.18 -21.53
N LYS A 169 16.33 -11.33 -20.66
CA LYS A 169 15.27 -10.33 -20.41
C LYS A 169 15.14 -10.07 -18.91
N PRO A 170 14.69 -8.87 -18.48
CA PRO A 170 14.33 -8.63 -17.09
C PRO A 170 13.31 -9.66 -16.59
N GLN A 171 13.49 -10.06 -15.34
CA GLN A 171 12.72 -11.09 -14.64
C GLN A 171 11.96 -10.45 -13.47
N THR A 172 10.85 -11.03 -13.05
CA THR A 172 10.14 -10.56 -11.85
C THR A 172 10.98 -10.83 -10.60
N VAL A 173 10.96 -9.90 -9.64
CA VAL A 173 11.65 -10.02 -8.36
C VAL A 173 10.73 -9.60 -7.23
N VAL A 174 10.80 -10.34 -6.14
CA VAL A 174 10.30 -9.98 -4.82
C VAL A 174 11.47 -9.42 -4.03
N PHE A 175 11.35 -8.19 -3.55
CA PHE A 175 12.31 -7.55 -2.68
C PHE A 175 11.81 -7.66 -1.23
N ASP A 176 12.46 -8.50 -0.43
CA ASP A 176 12.25 -8.63 1.01
C ASP A 176 12.84 -7.40 1.72
N SER A 177 12.00 -6.64 2.43
CA SER A 177 12.41 -5.48 3.24
C SER A 177 13.33 -5.84 4.40
N ASN A 178 13.52 -7.13 4.67
CA ASN A 178 14.14 -7.70 5.85
C ASN A 178 13.39 -7.35 7.14
N ARG A 179 12.05 -7.44 7.09
CA ARG A 179 11.17 -7.10 8.21
C ARG A 179 11.51 -7.85 9.51
N GLY A 180 11.90 -9.12 9.40
CA GLY A 180 12.38 -9.93 10.52
C GLY A 180 11.33 -10.32 11.58
N ARG A 181 10.04 -10.00 11.38
CA ARG A 181 8.93 -10.36 12.27
C ARG A 181 7.63 -10.58 11.49
N GLY A 182 6.68 -11.28 12.10
CA GLY A 182 5.33 -11.50 11.56
C GLY A 182 5.36 -12.06 10.14
N ILE A 183 5.00 -11.25 9.14
CA ILE A 183 5.07 -11.63 7.72
C ILE A 183 6.50 -11.68 7.12
N GLY A 184 7.56 -11.76 7.93
CA GLY A 184 8.96 -11.77 7.47
C GLY A 184 9.34 -12.96 6.57
N GLU A 185 8.61 -14.07 6.61
CA GLU A 185 8.82 -15.23 5.71
C GLU A 185 8.02 -15.13 4.40
N LEU A 186 7.02 -14.24 4.36
CA LEU A 186 6.12 -14.06 3.24
C LEU A 186 6.84 -13.76 1.91
N PRO A 187 7.91 -12.94 1.85
CA PRO A 187 8.61 -12.66 0.60
C PRO A 187 9.12 -13.92 -0.10
N GLY A 188 9.70 -14.88 0.64
CA GLY A 188 10.18 -16.14 0.08
C GLY A 188 9.03 -17.02 -0.43
N ILE A 189 7.91 -17.03 0.29
CA ILE A 189 6.69 -17.76 -0.11
C ILE A 189 6.11 -17.17 -1.39
N LEU A 190 6.03 -15.84 -1.48
CA LEU A 190 5.56 -15.14 -2.68
C LEU A 190 6.50 -15.34 -3.87
N ALA A 191 7.82 -15.26 -3.64
CA ALA A 191 8.82 -15.49 -4.69
C ALA A 191 8.73 -16.92 -5.26
N SER A 192 8.57 -17.91 -4.38
CA SER A 192 8.30 -19.30 -4.76
C SER A 192 7.02 -19.37 -5.57
N PHE A 193 5.91 -18.91 -5.00
CA PHE A 193 4.59 -18.97 -5.62
C PHE A 193 4.56 -18.38 -7.03
N TRP A 194 5.39 -17.37 -7.30
CA TRP A 194 5.40 -16.62 -8.56
C TRP A 194 6.60 -16.90 -9.45
N ASN A 195 7.42 -17.90 -9.12
CA ASN A 195 8.64 -18.22 -9.85
C ASN A 195 9.51 -16.97 -10.11
N SER A 196 9.59 -16.11 -9.09
CA SER A 196 10.30 -14.82 -9.13
C SER A 196 11.65 -14.95 -8.43
N TYR A 197 12.55 -14.02 -8.74
CA TYR A 197 13.74 -13.86 -7.92
C TYR A 197 13.40 -13.34 -6.53
N LEU A 198 14.20 -13.72 -5.54
CA LEU A 198 14.19 -13.10 -4.22
C LEU A 198 15.46 -12.27 -4.04
N VAL A 199 15.29 -11.00 -3.71
CA VAL A 199 16.34 -10.10 -3.23
C VAL A 199 15.98 -9.70 -1.82
N LYS A 200 16.98 -9.58 -0.95
CA LYS A 200 16.78 -9.16 0.42
C LYS A 200 17.52 -7.86 0.71
N ASN A 201 16.88 -6.94 1.43
CA ASN A 201 17.51 -5.76 2.00
C ASN A 201 18.75 -6.20 2.83
N PRO A 202 19.96 -5.66 2.54
CA PRO A 202 21.18 -6.08 3.24
C PRO A 202 21.33 -5.48 4.64
N SER A 203 20.46 -4.53 5.02
CA SER A 203 20.47 -3.96 6.36
C SER A 203 20.16 -5.02 7.42
N ASN A 204 21.00 -5.10 8.45
CA ASN A 204 20.74 -5.89 9.66
C ASN A 204 20.17 -5.04 10.81
N GLN A 205 19.91 -3.75 10.55
CA GLN A 205 19.29 -2.87 11.53
C GLN A 205 17.79 -3.15 11.47
N PHE A 206 17.23 -3.67 12.56
CA PHE A 206 15.80 -3.93 12.69
C PHE A 206 15.02 -2.60 12.70
N SER A 207 14.86 -1.99 11.53
CA SER A 207 14.32 -0.65 11.33
C SER A 207 13.00 -0.69 10.58
N GLY A 208 11.95 -0.11 11.18
CA GLY A 208 10.67 0.09 10.50
C GLY A 208 10.77 0.98 9.26
N GLY A 209 11.77 1.86 9.19
CA GLY A 209 12.00 2.71 8.03
C GLY A 209 12.49 1.97 6.78
N ASP A 210 12.86 0.69 6.90
CA ASP A 210 13.23 -0.16 5.76
C ASP A 210 12.03 -0.90 5.15
N TYR A 211 10.84 -0.79 5.75
CA TYR A 211 9.63 -1.51 5.30
C TYR A 211 9.04 -0.90 4.03
N GLY A 212 8.23 -1.69 3.30
CA GLY A 212 7.71 -1.33 1.98
C GLY A 212 6.88 -0.03 1.94
N GLY A 213 6.15 0.33 3.02
CA GLY A 213 5.43 1.60 3.09
C GLY A 213 6.34 2.84 2.96
N ASN A 214 7.64 2.67 3.20
CA ASN A 214 8.64 3.71 3.03
C ASN A 214 9.37 3.68 1.68
N ILE A 215 9.00 2.78 0.77
CA ILE A 215 9.69 2.54 -0.52
C ILE A 215 8.66 2.67 -1.66
N GLU A 216 8.48 3.88 -2.17
CA GLU A 216 7.51 4.15 -3.26
C GLU A 216 8.22 4.50 -4.57
N VAL A 217 7.56 4.32 -5.71
CA VAL A 217 8.17 4.58 -7.02
C VAL A 217 7.24 5.27 -8.01
N THR A 218 7.76 6.29 -8.70
CA THR A 218 7.02 6.92 -9.80
C THR A 218 7.10 6.07 -11.08
N PRO A 219 6.16 6.25 -12.03
CA PRO A 219 6.21 5.60 -13.34
C PRO A 219 7.47 5.92 -14.15
N ASP A 220 8.13 7.05 -13.87
CA ASP A 220 9.43 7.44 -14.45
C ASP A 220 10.62 6.71 -13.81
N ASN A 221 10.37 5.68 -12.99
CA ASN A 221 11.37 4.95 -12.22
C ASN A 221 12.23 5.88 -11.35
N ILE A 222 11.57 6.69 -10.53
CA ILE A 222 12.20 7.52 -9.50
C ILE A 222 11.70 7.02 -8.16
N LEU A 223 12.63 6.67 -7.30
CA LEU A 223 12.33 6.20 -5.95
C LEU A 223 11.99 7.38 -5.06
N LEU A 224 10.87 7.30 -4.36
CA LEU A 224 10.47 8.17 -3.27
C LEU A 224 10.64 7.35 -1.98
N ILE A 225 11.63 7.70 -1.16
CA ILE A 225 12.00 6.92 0.02
C ILE A 225 12.14 7.84 1.24
N GLY A 226 11.66 7.42 2.40
CA GLY A 226 11.80 8.19 3.63
C GLY A 226 13.22 8.18 4.19
N ASN A 227 13.61 9.25 4.88
CA ASN A 227 14.90 9.37 5.56
C ASN A 227 15.08 8.46 6.78
N THR A 228 13.99 7.88 7.30
CA THR A 228 14.01 6.84 8.35
C THR A 228 14.55 5.50 7.83
N SER A 229 14.65 5.32 6.51
CA SER A 229 15.36 4.19 5.91
C SER A 229 16.82 4.15 6.35
N THR A 230 17.40 2.97 6.38
CA THR A 230 18.81 2.79 6.74
C THR A 230 19.70 3.21 5.57
N GLN A 231 20.91 3.66 5.88
CA GLN A 231 21.89 3.98 4.83
C GLN A 231 22.24 2.73 4.01
N ALA A 232 22.31 1.55 4.63
CA ALA A 232 22.57 0.29 3.95
C ALA A 232 21.52 -0.05 2.88
N LEU A 233 20.24 0.16 3.18
CA LEU A 233 19.17 0.00 2.19
C LEU A 233 19.34 1.01 1.03
N ARG A 234 19.54 2.30 1.35
CA ARG A 234 19.71 3.34 0.32
C ARG A 234 20.90 3.07 -0.59
N ASP A 235 22.06 2.74 -0.02
CA ASP A 235 23.28 2.42 -0.78
C ASP A 235 23.06 1.22 -1.70
N TYR A 236 22.34 0.20 -1.20
CA TYR A 236 22.00 -0.97 -1.99
C TYR A 236 21.10 -0.63 -3.18
N LEU A 237 20.02 0.13 -2.96
CA LEU A 237 19.11 0.54 -4.04
C LEU A 237 19.82 1.46 -5.03
N GLU A 238 20.68 2.36 -4.54
CA GLU A 238 21.47 3.26 -5.38
C GLU A 238 22.40 2.47 -6.31
N LYS A 239 23.13 1.50 -5.76
CA LYS A 239 24.05 0.62 -6.52
C LYS A 239 23.32 -0.21 -7.58
N ASN A 240 22.09 -0.63 -7.29
CA ASN A 240 21.38 -1.64 -8.08
C ASN A 240 20.30 -1.08 -9.01
N GLY A 241 20.19 0.22 -9.23
CA GLY A 241 19.24 0.76 -10.23
C GLY A 241 18.77 2.18 -9.99
N TYR A 242 18.98 2.70 -8.78
CA TYR A 242 18.49 4.02 -8.37
C TYR A 242 19.58 5.10 -8.24
N ARG A 243 20.78 4.88 -8.77
CA ARG A 243 21.85 5.90 -8.85
C ARG A 243 21.33 7.20 -9.45
N ASN A 244 21.37 8.28 -8.66
CA ASN A 244 20.82 9.60 -9.00
C ASN A 244 19.30 9.66 -9.28
N ARG A 245 18.55 8.60 -8.97
CA ARG A 245 17.09 8.49 -9.20
C ARG A 245 16.29 8.35 -7.90
N MET A 246 16.87 8.74 -6.78
CA MET A 246 16.26 8.65 -5.45
C MET A 246 15.96 10.05 -4.91
N ALA A 247 14.72 10.28 -4.50
CA ALA A 247 14.32 11.40 -3.66
C ALA A 247 14.18 10.88 -2.23
N VAL A 248 15.09 11.29 -1.36
CA VAL A 248 15.00 11.02 0.08
C VAL A 248 14.13 12.10 0.70
N LEU A 249 13.01 11.72 1.31
CA LEU A 249 11.98 12.62 1.84
C LEU A 249 11.94 12.58 3.37
N GLU A 250 11.56 13.68 4.00
CA GLU A 250 11.49 13.78 5.45
C GLU A 250 10.26 13.02 6.00
N THR A 251 10.54 11.94 6.72
CA THR A 251 9.55 11.01 7.30
C THR A 251 9.74 10.82 8.80
N ASP A 252 10.82 11.33 9.40
CA ASP A 252 11.10 11.14 10.82
C ASP A 252 10.12 11.88 11.73
N TRP A 253 9.34 12.81 11.20
CA TRP A 253 8.23 13.42 11.95
C TRP A 253 7.05 12.47 12.19
N LEU A 254 6.98 11.31 11.51
CA LEU A 254 5.91 10.32 11.64
C LEU A 254 6.31 9.20 12.61
N THR A 255 5.33 8.67 13.34
CA THR A 255 5.55 7.54 14.28
C THR A 255 6.00 6.28 13.55
N VAL A 256 5.27 5.92 12.48
CA VAL A 256 5.62 4.77 11.64
C VAL A 256 6.82 5.12 10.76
N GLY A 257 6.83 6.35 10.24
CA GLY A 257 8.01 6.90 9.57
C GLY A 257 8.04 6.57 8.09
N HIS A 258 6.87 6.46 7.45
CA HIS A 258 6.72 5.99 6.08
C HIS A 258 6.25 7.11 5.14
N VAL A 259 6.71 7.05 3.90
CA VAL A 259 6.39 8.05 2.88
C VAL A 259 4.93 7.96 2.42
N ASP A 260 4.37 6.75 2.38
CA ASP A 260 2.98 6.47 1.99
C ASP A 260 1.91 7.13 2.90
N GLU A 261 2.32 7.66 4.06
CA GLU A 261 1.44 8.33 5.02
C GLU A 261 1.03 9.76 4.57
N TYR A 262 1.75 10.36 3.62
CA TYR A 262 1.46 11.72 3.14
C TYR A 262 1.67 11.97 1.65
N ILE A 263 2.29 11.05 0.91
CA ILE A 263 2.39 11.13 -0.56
C ILE A 263 2.00 9.80 -1.20
N SER A 264 1.36 9.87 -2.35
CA SER A 264 1.07 8.70 -3.19
C SER A 264 1.15 9.06 -4.68
N VAL A 265 1.30 8.05 -5.54
CA VAL A 265 1.40 8.22 -6.99
C VAL A 265 0.25 7.47 -7.66
N CYS A 266 -0.55 8.16 -8.47
CA CYS A 266 -1.67 7.53 -9.17
C CYS A 266 -1.57 7.71 -10.70
N PRO A 267 -2.07 6.74 -11.49
CA PRO A 267 -2.13 6.89 -12.93
C PRO A 267 -3.03 8.06 -13.32
N ASN A 268 -2.61 8.85 -14.30
CA ASN A 268 -3.42 9.94 -14.84
C ASN A 268 -3.17 10.07 -16.34
N PRO A 269 -4.07 9.56 -17.20
CA PRO A 269 -3.89 9.62 -18.65
C PRO A 269 -3.95 11.05 -19.21
N LYS A 270 -4.50 12.01 -18.44
CA LYS A 270 -4.59 13.44 -18.80
C LYS A 270 -3.34 14.23 -18.41
N ALA A 271 -2.54 13.74 -17.46
CA ALA A 271 -1.32 14.40 -17.05
C ALA A 271 -0.22 14.27 -18.13
N ALA A 272 0.61 15.32 -18.27
CA ALA A 272 1.71 15.33 -19.25
C ALA A 272 2.68 14.14 -19.06
N ARG A 273 2.88 13.71 -17.81
CA ARG A 273 3.76 12.60 -17.41
C ARG A 273 3.04 11.24 -17.32
N GLY A 274 1.72 11.20 -17.47
CA GLY A 274 0.91 9.98 -17.33
C GLY A 274 0.59 9.59 -15.86
N TYR A 275 0.92 10.45 -14.89
CA TYR A 275 0.62 10.24 -13.48
C TYR A 275 0.48 11.55 -12.71
N THR A 276 -0.11 11.44 -11.51
CA THR A 276 -0.33 12.53 -10.56
C THR A 276 0.23 12.15 -9.20
N LEU A 277 0.86 13.10 -8.52
CA LEU A 277 1.18 12.98 -7.10
C LEU A 277 -0.03 13.41 -6.27
N ILE A 278 -0.44 12.59 -5.32
CA ILE A 278 -1.44 12.93 -4.30
C ILE A 278 -0.69 13.28 -3.04
N LYS A 279 -0.97 14.44 -2.44
CA LYS A 279 -0.37 14.85 -1.16
C LYS A 279 -1.42 15.05 -0.08
N ALA A 280 -1.05 14.78 1.16
CA ALA A 280 -1.84 15.16 2.32
C ALA A 280 -1.81 16.69 2.48
N ASN A 281 -2.93 17.29 2.90
CA ASN A 281 -3.06 18.73 2.99
C ASN A 281 -3.86 19.16 4.24
N PRO A 282 -3.18 19.44 5.35
CA PRO A 282 -3.81 19.96 6.57
C PRO A 282 -4.46 21.32 6.44
N ARG A 283 -3.87 22.21 5.64
CA ARG A 283 -4.43 23.53 5.36
C ARG A 283 -5.80 23.42 4.68
N LEU A 284 -5.93 22.54 3.71
CA LEU A 284 -7.18 22.21 3.04
C LEU A 284 -8.20 21.63 4.03
N ALA A 285 -7.79 20.69 4.89
CA ALA A 285 -8.70 20.12 5.89
C ALA A 285 -9.26 21.19 6.84
N LEU A 286 -8.41 22.08 7.37
CA LEU A 286 -8.82 23.18 8.24
C LEU A 286 -9.79 24.15 7.55
N ARG A 287 -9.49 24.52 6.29
CA ARG A 287 -10.38 25.36 5.46
C ARG A 287 -11.75 24.71 5.28
N MET A 288 -11.78 23.40 5.01
CA MET A 288 -13.02 22.65 4.83
C MET A 288 -13.82 22.54 6.13
N ILE A 289 -13.16 22.41 7.28
CA ILE A 289 -13.80 22.40 8.60
C ILE A 289 -14.42 23.77 8.90
N LYS A 290 -13.69 24.87 8.66
CA LYS A 290 -14.23 26.23 8.79
C LYS A 290 -15.49 26.41 7.95
N ASN A 291 -15.45 25.96 6.70
CA ASN A 291 -16.53 26.19 5.73
C ASN A 291 -17.71 25.20 5.87
N SER A 292 -17.58 24.17 6.70
CA SER A 292 -18.68 23.21 6.94
C SER A 292 -19.70 23.81 7.92
N SER A 293 -20.98 23.48 7.73
CA SER A 293 -22.00 23.83 8.73
C SER A 293 -21.90 22.95 9.98
N GLU A 294 -22.39 23.43 11.12
CA GLU A 294 -22.46 22.60 12.33
C GLU A 294 -23.35 21.38 12.14
N ALA A 295 -24.45 21.53 11.39
CA ALA A 295 -25.35 20.42 11.05
C ALA A 295 -24.63 19.31 10.26
N GLU A 296 -23.67 19.65 9.39
CA GLU A 296 -22.85 18.66 8.69
C GLU A 296 -21.82 18.00 9.61
N ILE A 297 -21.12 18.77 10.45
CA ILE A 297 -20.18 18.21 11.42
C ILE A 297 -20.89 17.30 12.43
N ASN A 298 -22.12 17.65 12.81
CA ASN A 298 -22.93 16.85 13.73
C ASN A 298 -23.30 15.46 13.17
N LYS A 299 -23.23 15.26 11.85
CA LYS A 299 -23.42 13.95 11.20
C LYS A 299 -22.17 13.06 11.22
N VAL A 300 -21.01 13.57 11.64
CA VAL A 300 -19.80 12.75 11.82
C VAL A 300 -20.11 11.70 12.89
N PRO A 301 -19.95 10.39 12.60
CA PRO A 301 -20.44 9.33 13.48
C PRO A 301 -19.69 9.27 14.82
N HIS A 302 -18.37 9.48 14.79
CA HIS A 302 -17.53 9.39 15.99
C HIS A 302 -17.63 10.67 16.83
N LYS A 303 -18.04 10.51 18.09
CA LYS A 303 -18.24 11.62 19.04
C LYS A 303 -17.00 12.49 19.22
N GLU A 304 -15.83 11.87 19.32
CA GLU A 304 -14.59 12.62 19.58
C GLU A 304 -14.13 13.44 18.37
N TYR A 305 -14.21 12.88 17.16
CA TYR A 305 -14.02 13.66 15.93
C TYR A 305 -15.04 14.80 15.85
N ARG A 306 -16.34 14.52 16.04
CA ARG A 306 -17.39 15.54 15.98
C ARG A 306 -17.12 16.70 16.93
N LYS A 307 -16.80 16.43 18.20
CA LYS A 307 -16.45 17.47 19.18
C LYS A 307 -15.24 18.28 18.75
N ALA A 308 -14.15 17.63 18.37
CA ALA A 308 -12.92 18.30 17.97
C ALA A 308 -13.13 19.19 16.74
N LEU A 309 -13.82 18.70 15.72
CA LEU A 309 -14.13 19.44 14.50
C LEU A 309 -15.01 20.67 14.79
N LEU A 310 -16.01 20.55 15.69
CA LEU A 310 -16.81 21.70 16.14
C LEU A 310 -15.95 22.74 16.85
N ARG A 311 -15.04 22.31 17.74
CA ARG A 311 -14.14 23.22 18.47
C ARG A 311 -13.19 23.96 17.53
N ILE A 312 -12.60 23.26 16.56
CA ILE A 312 -11.77 23.86 15.50
C ILE A 312 -12.58 24.87 14.69
N ARG A 313 -13.79 24.49 14.26
CA ARG A 313 -14.69 25.37 13.52
C ARG A 313 -15.03 26.63 14.32
N HIS A 314 -15.40 26.50 15.60
CA HIS A 314 -15.74 27.62 16.48
C HIS A 314 -14.55 28.57 16.67
N TYR A 315 -13.35 28.03 16.85
CA TYR A 315 -12.13 28.82 16.92
C TYR A 315 -11.92 29.64 15.63
N LEU A 316 -12.00 29.00 14.46
CA LEU A 316 -11.78 29.65 13.16
C LEU A 316 -12.85 30.69 12.80
N HIS A 317 -14.12 30.47 13.20
CA HIS A 317 -15.16 31.50 13.02
C HIS A 317 -15.01 32.67 13.99
N ARG A 318 -14.57 32.43 15.22
CA ARG A 318 -14.28 33.53 16.16
C ARG A 318 -13.16 34.42 15.60
N ALA A 319 -12.08 33.79 15.13
CA ALA A 319 -11.02 34.44 14.37
C ALA A 319 -11.54 35.30 13.21
N GLU A 320 -12.54 34.82 12.46
CA GLU A 320 -13.13 35.55 11.32
C GLU A 320 -13.95 36.76 11.75
N ILE A 321 -14.71 36.63 12.84
CA ILE A 321 -15.45 37.72 13.46
C ILE A 321 -14.47 38.79 13.98
N ASP A 322 -13.39 38.37 14.64
CA ASP A 322 -12.40 39.28 15.21
C ASP A 322 -11.63 40.01 14.10
N ARG A 323 -11.22 39.31 13.04
CA ARG A 323 -10.64 39.91 11.81
C ARG A 323 -11.58 40.96 11.20
N ALA A 324 -12.88 40.67 11.10
CA ALA A 324 -13.86 41.61 10.55
C ALA A 324 -14.09 42.84 11.44
N LYS A 325 -13.93 42.72 12.76
CA LYS A 325 -13.95 43.87 13.69
C LYS A 325 -12.66 44.68 13.58
N ALA A 326 -11.50 44.03 13.55
CA ALA A 326 -10.20 44.66 13.43
C ALA A 326 -10.01 45.41 12.10
N GLY A 327 -10.58 44.91 11.00
CA GLY A 327 -10.60 45.61 9.70
C GLY A 327 -11.38 46.94 9.69
N ARG A 328 -12.11 47.27 10.77
CA ARG A 328 -12.74 48.59 10.99
C ARG A 328 -11.83 49.57 11.76
N SER A 329 -10.63 49.14 12.13
CA SER A 329 -9.60 49.91 12.84
C SER A 329 -8.27 49.83 12.08
N ASN A 330 -7.53 50.96 11.99
CA ASN A 330 -6.22 51.00 11.34
C ASN A 330 -5.14 50.36 12.25
N ILE A 331 -5.10 49.03 12.32
CA ILE A 331 -4.08 48.27 13.07
C ILE A 331 -3.03 47.72 12.08
N SER A 332 -1.75 47.83 12.42
CA SER A 332 -0.65 47.39 11.55
C SER A 332 -0.57 45.86 11.46
N ALA A 333 0.00 45.32 10.37
CA ALA A 333 0.14 43.88 10.16
C ALA A 333 0.99 43.17 11.23
N SER A 334 1.89 43.89 11.92
CA SER A 334 2.73 43.38 13.02
C SER A 334 2.02 43.23 14.37
N GLU A 335 0.79 43.74 14.50
CA GLU A 335 0.00 43.70 15.74
C GLU A 335 -1.12 42.63 15.70
N LYS A 336 -1.26 41.91 14.58
CA LYS A 336 -2.29 40.88 14.40
C LYS A 336 -1.94 39.60 15.15
N GLY A 337 -2.82 39.16 16.05
CA GLY A 337 -2.70 37.86 16.74
C GLY A 337 -2.83 36.66 15.79
N PHE A 338 -2.40 35.47 16.23
CA PHE A 338 -2.45 34.23 15.43
C PHE A 338 -3.86 33.93 14.86
N ALA A 339 -4.91 34.21 15.64
CA ALA A 339 -6.29 34.03 15.22
C ALA A 339 -6.65 34.85 13.96
N GLU A 340 -6.01 35.99 13.69
CA GLU A 340 -6.27 36.78 12.49
C GLU A 340 -5.44 36.28 11.30
N THR A 341 -4.16 35.94 11.53
CA THR A 341 -3.22 35.53 10.47
C THR A 341 -3.47 34.11 9.96
N VAL A 342 -4.05 33.23 10.79
CA VAL A 342 -4.40 31.86 10.40
C VAL A 342 -5.37 31.83 9.22
N LEU A 343 -6.31 32.78 9.14
CA LEU A 343 -7.30 32.83 8.07
C LEU A 343 -6.65 33.12 6.72
N ASP A 344 -5.73 34.07 6.68
CA ASP A 344 -4.99 34.39 5.45
C ASP A 344 -4.20 33.17 4.97
N TYR A 345 -3.61 32.43 5.91
CA TYR A 345 -2.88 31.21 5.59
C TYR A 345 -3.81 30.10 5.06
N ILE A 346 -4.94 29.81 5.72
CA ILE A 346 -5.85 28.74 5.28
C ILE A 346 -6.70 29.12 4.06
N GLU A 347 -6.88 30.41 3.74
CA GLU A 347 -7.68 30.88 2.59
C GLU A 347 -6.84 31.07 1.33
N LYS A 348 -5.51 31.20 1.44
CA LYS A 348 -4.60 31.26 0.29
C LYS A 348 -4.84 30.10 -0.70
N PRO A 349 -4.83 30.36 -2.03
CA PRO A 349 -4.85 29.29 -3.02
C PRO A 349 -3.73 28.28 -2.77
N ASP A 350 -3.92 27.03 -3.19
CA ASP A 350 -2.85 26.04 -3.26
C ASP A 350 -1.88 26.39 -4.40
N SER A 351 -1.20 27.55 -4.30
CA SER A 351 -0.04 27.93 -5.10
C SER A 351 1.22 27.68 -4.27
N VAL A 352 2.24 27.13 -4.93
CA VAL A 352 3.44 26.48 -4.35
C VAL A 352 4.46 27.48 -3.76
N ASP A 353 4.03 28.66 -3.31
CA ASP A 353 4.94 29.67 -2.76
C ASP A 353 4.42 30.22 -1.45
N GLU A 354 5.08 29.85 -0.35
CA GLU A 354 5.67 30.76 0.65
C GLU A 354 6.19 29.97 1.86
N THR A 355 7.43 30.28 2.25
CA THR A 355 8.13 29.79 3.44
C THR A 355 7.78 30.64 4.68
N LEU A 356 7.60 30.01 5.84
CA LEU A 356 7.53 30.65 7.16
C LEU A 356 8.47 29.93 8.16
N PRO A 357 8.95 30.64 9.21
CA PRO A 357 10.10 30.23 10.02
C PRO A 357 9.79 29.08 11.00
N ALA A 358 10.84 28.31 11.32
CA ALA A 358 10.80 27.13 12.17
C ALA A 358 10.57 27.46 13.65
N MET A 359 9.69 26.69 14.30
CA MET A 359 9.48 26.67 15.75
C MET A 359 9.37 25.20 16.22
N LEU A 360 10.26 24.80 17.13
CA LEU A 360 10.32 23.47 17.75
C LEU A 360 9.35 23.40 18.96
N SER A 361 8.60 22.30 19.13
CA SER A 361 7.85 22.03 20.38
C SER A 361 7.83 20.53 20.78
N GLY A 362 8.19 20.24 22.03
CA GLY A 362 8.36 18.88 22.61
C GLY A 362 7.09 18.24 23.20
N ALA A 363 6.98 16.89 23.07
CA ALA A 363 6.10 15.87 23.72
C ALA A 363 4.55 16.04 23.74
N SER A 364 3.63 15.05 23.92
CA SER A 364 3.43 13.63 23.54
C SER A 364 1.88 13.33 23.57
N LEU A 365 1.32 12.17 23.12
CA LEU A 365 -0.08 11.76 23.38
C LEU A 365 -0.39 10.21 23.30
N SER A 366 -1.08 9.68 24.35
CA SER A 366 -2.07 8.55 24.44
C SER A 366 -3.37 9.07 25.18
N SER A 367 -4.58 8.49 24.99
CA SER A 367 -5.95 9.05 25.31
C SER A 367 -6.60 10.02 24.28
N ASP A 368 -6.26 9.82 23.00
CA ASP A 368 -5.70 10.85 22.12
C ASP A 368 -6.56 11.67 21.17
N HIS A 369 -7.87 11.48 21.13
CA HIS A 369 -8.69 12.12 20.09
C HIS A 369 -9.48 13.33 20.57
N GLU A 370 -9.56 13.57 21.88
CA GLU A 370 -10.14 14.80 22.41
C GLU A 370 -9.16 15.96 22.27
N ILE A 371 -9.63 17.07 21.69
CA ILE A 371 -8.89 18.33 21.62
C ILE A 371 -9.62 19.33 22.51
N PRO A 372 -9.20 19.58 23.75
CA PRO A 372 -9.79 20.60 24.61
C PRO A 372 -9.77 21.97 23.93
N MET A 373 -10.73 22.85 24.27
CA MET A 373 -10.78 24.21 23.69
C MET A 373 -9.46 24.98 23.87
N SER A 374 -8.76 24.77 24.99
CA SER A 374 -7.47 25.40 25.28
C SER A 374 -6.32 24.94 24.36
N GLN A 375 -6.47 23.82 23.65
CA GLN A 375 -5.43 23.23 22.79
C GLN A 375 -5.72 23.35 21.29
N VAL A 376 -6.88 23.90 20.91
CA VAL A 376 -7.29 24.00 19.50
C VAL A 376 -6.30 24.83 18.69
N GLU A 377 -5.80 25.93 19.24
CA GLU A 377 -4.81 26.79 18.57
C GLU A 377 -3.52 26.03 18.26
N GLU A 378 -2.98 25.29 19.24
CA GLU A 378 -1.75 24.52 19.07
C GLU A 378 -1.94 23.34 18.11
N PHE A 379 -3.12 22.71 18.12
CA PHE A 379 -3.46 21.69 17.13
C PHE A 379 -3.49 22.26 15.71
N ILE A 380 -4.02 23.47 15.53
CA ILE A 380 -4.03 24.16 14.24
C ILE A 380 -2.58 24.48 13.82
N LYS A 381 -1.79 25.12 14.69
CA LYS A 381 -0.37 25.44 14.41
C LYS A 381 0.43 24.20 14.00
N LEU A 382 0.30 23.10 14.73
CA LEU A 382 0.91 21.81 14.40
C LEU A 382 0.59 21.40 12.96
N ASN A 383 -0.69 21.42 12.60
CA ASN A 383 -1.15 20.99 11.29
C ASN A 383 -0.65 21.91 10.16
N LEU A 384 -0.55 23.22 10.39
CA LEU A 384 0.04 24.13 9.41
C LEU A 384 1.54 23.85 9.21
N THR A 385 2.28 23.60 10.29
CA THR A 385 3.70 23.22 10.24
C THR A 385 3.90 21.93 9.45
N ILE A 386 3.10 20.90 9.73
CA ILE A 386 3.13 19.63 8.98
C ILE A 386 2.76 19.85 7.51
N GLY A 387 1.79 20.71 7.21
CA GLY A 387 1.43 21.06 5.83
C GLY A 387 2.61 21.61 5.04
N ASN A 388 3.38 22.54 5.62
CA ASN A 388 4.60 23.08 5.00
C ASN A 388 5.69 22.00 4.78
N LEU A 389 5.83 21.08 5.73
CA LEU A 389 6.78 19.99 5.62
C LEU A 389 6.43 19.05 4.45
N ILE A 390 5.15 18.71 4.33
CA ILE A 390 4.64 17.91 3.21
C ILE A 390 4.86 18.64 1.87
N ASP A 391 4.57 19.94 1.80
CA ASP A 391 4.80 20.74 0.59
C ASP A 391 6.28 20.77 0.19
N THR A 392 7.17 20.86 1.17
CA THR A 392 8.63 20.79 0.95
C THR A 392 9.03 19.43 0.39
N ASN A 393 8.52 18.33 0.95
CA ASN A 393 8.79 16.97 0.44
C ASN A 393 8.25 16.76 -0.98
N VAL A 394 7.04 17.23 -1.28
CA VAL A 394 6.48 17.14 -2.64
C VAL A 394 7.31 17.96 -3.62
N LYS A 395 7.79 19.14 -3.22
CA LYS A 395 8.72 19.95 -4.02
C LYS A 395 10.02 19.20 -4.30
N THR A 396 10.61 18.56 -3.29
CA THR A 396 11.80 17.72 -3.43
C THR A 396 11.58 16.56 -4.40
N ALA A 397 10.44 15.86 -4.29
CA ALA A 397 10.06 14.80 -5.22
C ALA A 397 9.94 15.32 -6.67
N CYS A 398 9.22 16.43 -6.87
CA CYS A 398 9.08 17.09 -8.18
C CYS A 398 10.43 17.55 -8.76
N GLN A 399 11.32 18.10 -7.95
CA GLN A 399 12.66 18.50 -8.36
C GLN A 399 13.48 17.29 -8.82
N LYS A 400 13.44 16.19 -8.06
CA LYS A 400 14.10 14.94 -8.47
C LYS A 400 13.53 14.41 -9.79
N ILE A 401 12.20 14.44 -9.94
CA ILE A 401 11.54 14.06 -11.20
C ILE A 401 12.01 14.91 -12.36
N SER A 402 12.03 16.24 -12.21
CA SER A 402 12.53 17.13 -13.26
C SER A 402 14.01 16.89 -13.58
N GLN A 403 14.85 16.71 -12.55
CA GLN A 403 16.30 16.47 -12.69
C GLN A 403 16.58 15.19 -13.51
N VAL A 404 15.84 14.11 -13.21
CA VAL A 404 16.07 12.80 -13.81
C VAL A 404 15.46 12.70 -15.21
N THR A 405 14.24 13.23 -15.40
CA THR A 405 13.52 13.10 -16.68
C THR A 405 13.96 14.11 -17.72
N LYS A 406 14.43 15.30 -17.31
CA LYS A 406 14.83 16.41 -18.18
C LYS A 406 13.81 16.75 -19.29
N SER A 407 12.53 16.46 -19.04
CA SER A 407 11.49 16.49 -20.07
C SER A 407 10.81 17.84 -20.24
N GLY A 408 11.02 18.79 -19.32
CA GLY A 408 10.30 20.07 -19.28
C GLY A 408 8.79 19.96 -19.00
N LYS A 409 8.26 18.75 -18.85
CA LYS A 409 6.82 18.51 -18.63
C LYS A 409 6.38 18.99 -17.26
N SER A 410 5.19 19.59 -17.19
CA SER A 410 4.57 20.01 -15.94
C SER A 410 4.28 18.81 -15.02
N HIS A 411 4.34 19.06 -13.71
CA HIS A 411 3.92 18.11 -12.69
C HIS A 411 2.41 18.20 -12.51
N SER A 412 1.75 17.06 -12.28
CA SER A 412 0.37 17.02 -11.85
C SER A 412 0.33 16.64 -10.38
N ILE A 413 -0.25 17.51 -9.54
CA ILE A 413 -0.37 17.30 -8.10
C ILE A 413 -1.84 17.56 -7.71
N ILE A 414 -2.41 16.72 -6.87
CA ILE A 414 -3.68 16.97 -6.19
C ILE A 414 -3.52 16.84 -4.68
N SER A 415 -4.34 17.56 -3.93
CA SER A 415 -4.32 17.58 -2.47
C SER A 415 -5.50 16.80 -1.90
N PHE A 416 -5.29 15.93 -0.93
CA PHE A 416 -6.35 15.35 -0.10
C PHE A 416 -6.34 15.99 1.30
N PRO A 417 -7.51 16.35 1.87
CA PRO A 417 -7.58 16.88 3.22
C PRO A 417 -7.11 15.82 4.22
N ALA A 418 -6.19 16.18 5.09
CA ALA A 418 -5.66 15.31 6.14
C ALA A 418 -5.40 16.13 7.40
N LEU A 419 -5.53 15.55 8.59
CA LEU A 419 -5.07 16.19 9.82
C LEU A 419 -4.16 15.22 10.54
N TYR A 420 -3.25 15.75 11.34
CA TYR A 420 -2.29 14.99 12.13
C TYR A 420 -2.38 15.39 13.60
N ARG A 421 -2.02 14.46 14.46
CA ARG A 421 -1.89 14.65 15.91
C ARG A 421 -0.55 14.16 16.38
N LYS A 422 -0.12 14.68 17.52
CA LYS A 422 1.06 14.22 18.22
C LYS A 422 0.85 12.81 18.79
N THR A 423 1.91 12.01 18.80
CA THR A 423 2.04 10.73 19.53
C THR A 423 3.18 10.88 20.53
N SER A 424 4.08 9.92 20.74
CA SER A 424 5.19 10.07 21.68
C SER A 424 6.29 11.01 21.13
N GLY A 425 6.87 11.84 22.00
CA GLY A 425 7.97 12.74 21.65
C GLY A 425 7.56 13.77 20.59
N ASN A 426 8.33 13.86 19.49
CA ASN A 426 8.06 14.75 18.36
C ASN A 426 7.42 14.02 17.18
N LYS A 427 6.90 12.81 17.39
CA LYS A 427 6.29 11.98 16.35
C LYS A 427 4.81 12.31 16.21
N HIS A 428 4.28 12.09 15.01
CA HIS A 428 2.91 12.40 14.63
C HIS A 428 2.28 11.23 13.87
N ILE A 429 0.94 11.14 13.92
CA ILE A 429 0.15 10.23 13.10
C ILE A 429 -1.08 10.95 12.56
N ALA A 430 -1.77 10.33 11.60
CA ALA A 430 -3.04 10.83 11.10
C ALA A 430 -4.09 10.95 12.24
N TYR A 431 -4.76 12.10 12.34
CA TYR A 431 -5.83 12.37 13.31
C TYR A 431 -7.19 11.81 12.84
N LEU A 432 -7.49 11.98 11.55
CA LEU A 432 -8.56 11.30 10.85
C LEU A 432 -7.95 10.18 9.97
N PRO A 433 -8.72 9.18 9.53
CA PRO A 433 -8.25 8.22 8.53
C PRO A 433 -7.55 8.91 7.34
N GLY A 434 -6.26 8.60 7.16
CA GLY A 434 -5.39 9.28 6.22
C GLY A 434 -5.69 8.87 4.78
N SER A 435 -6.57 9.60 4.09
CA SER A 435 -7.04 9.24 2.76
C SER A 435 -5.95 9.08 1.70
N VAL A 436 -4.75 9.64 1.89
CA VAL A 436 -3.60 9.50 0.97
C VAL A 436 -2.99 8.10 0.98
N ASN A 437 -3.13 7.36 2.07
CA ASN A 437 -2.65 5.99 2.21
C ASN A 437 -3.71 5.02 1.61
N GLN A 438 -4.00 5.24 0.31
CA GLN A 438 -5.01 4.51 -0.45
C GLN A 438 -4.41 3.42 -1.34
N LEU A 439 -5.19 2.37 -1.59
CA LEU A 439 -4.86 1.33 -2.55
C LEU A 439 -5.33 1.73 -3.95
N ILE A 440 -4.51 1.47 -4.98
CA ILE A 440 -4.79 1.88 -6.37
C ILE A 440 -4.84 0.67 -7.29
N LEU A 441 -5.98 0.45 -7.94
CA LEU A 441 -6.22 -0.61 -8.93
C LEU A 441 -6.75 0.01 -10.23
N ASN A 442 -5.87 0.22 -11.20
CA ASN A 442 -6.19 0.94 -12.46
C ASN A 442 -6.77 2.33 -12.18
N ASP A 443 -8.03 2.56 -12.55
CA ASP A 443 -8.78 3.79 -12.29
C ASP A 443 -9.50 3.81 -10.95
N GLN A 444 -9.48 2.71 -10.19
CA GLN A 444 -10.13 2.60 -8.89
C GLN A 444 -9.15 2.96 -7.76
N LEU A 445 -9.47 4.02 -7.01
CA LEU A 445 -8.83 4.38 -5.75
C LEU A 445 -9.67 3.83 -4.61
N ILE A 446 -9.10 2.99 -3.75
CA ILE A 446 -9.75 2.45 -2.56
C ILE A 446 -9.25 3.27 -1.37
N VAL A 447 -10.04 4.28 -1.02
CA VAL A 447 -9.64 5.41 -0.19
C VAL A 447 -10.06 5.17 1.27
N PRO A 448 -9.13 5.31 2.25
CA PRO A 448 -9.48 5.41 3.66
C PRO A 448 -10.52 6.51 3.88
N ASP A 449 -11.71 6.12 4.35
CA ASP A 449 -12.82 7.05 4.51
C ASP A 449 -12.51 8.12 5.56
N PRO A 450 -12.42 9.42 5.19
CA PRO A 450 -12.04 10.50 6.12
C PRO A 450 -13.10 10.80 7.18
N LYS A 451 -14.26 10.10 7.16
CA LYS A 451 -15.40 10.24 8.10
C LYS A 451 -16.11 11.61 8.06
N VAL A 452 -15.62 12.54 7.25
CA VAL A 452 -16.20 13.87 7.04
C VAL A 452 -16.78 13.96 5.62
N ARG A 453 -18.10 14.17 5.50
CA ARG A 453 -18.80 14.18 4.21
C ARG A 453 -18.23 15.20 3.23
N ALA A 454 -17.93 16.42 3.69
CA ALA A 454 -17.35 17.46 2.84
C ALA A 454 -16.01 17.01 2.23
N MET A 455 -15.15 16.38 3.04
CA MET A 455 -13.87 15.81 2.59
C MET A 455 -14.08 14.70 1.56
N ARG A 456 -15.05 13.80 1.80
CA ARG A 456 -15.42 12.74 0.85
C ARG A 456 -15.82 13.29 -0.51
N LEU A 457 -16.73 14.26 -0.54
CA LEU A 457 -17.22 14.88 -1.78
C LEU A 457 -16.10 15.62 -2.53
N TYR A 458 -15.21 16.31 -1.80
CA TYR A 458 -14.07 16.97 -2.40
C TYR A 458 -13.10 15.97 -3.04
N ILE A 459 -12.74 14.88 -2.32
CA ILE A 459 -11.85 13.85 -2.83
C ILE A 459 -12.44 13.24 -4.10
N GLN A 460 -13.72 12.83 -4.06
CA GLN A 460 -14.43 12.27 -5.21
C GLN A 460 -14.38 13.21 -6.42
N LYS A 461 -14.78 14.47 -6.25
CA LYS A 461 -14.76 15.46 -7.34
C LYS A 461 -13.35 15.71 -7.89
N THR A 462 -12.34 15.64 -7.03
CA THR A 462 -10.94 15.88 -7.42
C THR A 462 -10.37 14.70 -8.20
N THR A 463 -10.66 13.46 -7.79
CA THR A 463 -10.23 12.25 -8.50
C THR A 463 -10.97 12.10 -9.83
N GLU A 464 -12.26 12.41 -9.89
CA GLU A 464 -13.06 12.35 -11.12
C GLU A 464 -12.50 13.27 -12.22
N LYS A 465 -12.01 14.47 -11.84
CA LYS A 465 -11.36 15.40 -12.78
C LYS A 465 -10.15 14.78 -13.49
N ILE A 466 -9.39 13.94 -12.79
CA ILE A 466 -8.23 13.24 -13.35
C ILE A 466 -8.56 11.85 -13.93
N GLY A 467 -9.85 11.48 -13.97
CA GLY A 467 -10.32 10.23 -14.56
C GLY A 467 -10.20 9.02 -13.63
N LEU A 468 -10.22 9.26 -12.31
CA LEU A 468 -10.14 8.22 -11.29
C LEU A 468 -11.41 8.19 -10.44
N HIS A 469 -11.80 6.99 -9.99
CA HIS A 469 -12.98 6.75 -9.18
C HIS A 469 -12.59 6.44 -7.72
N ALA A 470 -13.10 7.23 -6.78
CA ALA A 470 -12.82 7.06 -5.35
C ALA A 470 -13.87 6.16 -4.68
N ASN A 471 -13.43 5.02 -4.18
CA ASN A 471 -14.20 4.05 -3.39
C ASN A 471 -13.84 4.21 -1.92
N PHE A 472 -14.70 4.83 -1.12
CA PHE A 472 -14.42 5.08 0.29
C PHE A 472 -14.70 3.83 1.14
N VAL A 473 -13.70 3.38 1.88
CA VAL A 473 -13.78 2.18 2.72
C VAL A 473 -13.37 2.52 4.14
N ASP A 474 -14.07 1.94 5.10
CA ASP A 474 -13.75 2.09 6.52
C ASP A 474 -12.39 1.46 6.84
N SER A 475 -11.41 2.30 7.19
CA SER A 475 -10.06 1.88 7.57
C SER A 475 -9.82 1.89 9.08
N LEU A 476 -10.83 2.12 9.93
CA LEU A 476 -10.64 2.21 11.38
C LEU A 476 -9.88 1.02 12.01
N PRO A 477 -10.07 -0.24 11.59
CA PRO A 477 -9.26 -1.36 12.05
C PRO A 477 -7.74 -1.14 11.89
N TYR A 478 -7.34 -0.50 10.79
CA TYR A 478 -5.95 -0.17 10.49
C TYR A 478 -5.54 1.17 11.12
N HIS A 479 -6.41 2.19 11.02
CA HIS A 479 -6.16 3.54 11.54
C HIS A 479 -5.90 3.56 13.05
N ASN A 480 -6.64 2.75 13.80
CA ASN A 480 -6.45 2.63 15.25
C ASN A 480 -5.13 1.96 15.63
N LEU A 481 -4.45 1.32 14.66
CA LEU A 481 -3.14 0.70 14.79
C LEU A 481 -2.07 1.46 13.98
N GLU A 482 -2.28 2.77 13.75
CA GLU A 482 -1.32 3.70 13.13
C GLU A 482 -1.09 3.52 11.61
N GLY A 483 -1.88 2.72 10.90
CA GLY A 483 -1.77 2.54 9.44
C GLY A 483 -3.09 2.78 8.70
N GLN A 484 -3.14 2.60 7.37
CA GLN A 484 -4.41 2.62 6.61
C GLN A 484 -4.50 1.44 5.62
N LEU A 485 -5.31 1.59 4.57
CA LEU A 485 -5.62 0.53 3.62
C LEU A 485 -4.42 0.15 2.75
N HIS A 486 -3.58 1.13 2.35
CA HIS A 486 -2.34 0.81 1.64
C HIS A 486 -1.40 0.02 2.55
N CYS A 487 -1.15 0.44 3.79
CA CYS A 487 -0.36 -0.34 4.76
C CYS A 487 -0.86 -1.80 4.93
N GLY A 488 -2.17 -2.00 4.88
CA GLY A 488 -2.84 -3.30 5.03
C GLY A 488 -2.95 -4.15 3.78
N SER A 489 -2.47 -3.68 2.63
CA SER A 489 -2.54 -4.39 1.34
C SER A 489 -1.22 -4.27 0.58
N ASN A 490 -1.08 -5.00 -0.52
CA ASN A 490 0.02 -4.79 -1.48
C ASN A 490 -0.46 -5.26 -2.86
N VAL A 491 0.08 -4.71 -3.93
CA VAL A 491 -0.31 -5.07 -5.30
C VAL A 491 0.90 -5.55 -6.06
N PHE A 492 0.83 -6.79 -6.46
CA PHE A 492 1.70 -7.27 -7.50
C PHE A 492 1.20 -6.83 -8.86
N ARG A 493 2.12 -6.32 -9.67
CA ARG A 493 1.79 -5.72 -10.96
C ARG A 493 2.55 -6.39 -12.09
N HIS A 494 2.03 -6.26 -13.30
CA HIS A 494 2.64 -6.81 -14.49
C HIS A 494 3.84 -5.94 -14.90
N PRO A 495 5.02 -6.52 -15.15
CA PRO A 495 6.25 -5.76 -15.37
C PRO A 495 6.22 -4.89 -16.64
N ASN A 496 5.48 -5.34 -17.66
CA ASN A 496 5.47 -4.77 -19.01
C ASN A 496 4.09 -4.28 -19.50
N LYS A 497 3.02 -4.44 -18.69
CA LYS A 497 1.66 -4.02 -19.06
C LYS A 497 1.31 -2.85 -18.17
N TYR A 498 0.73 -1.82 -18.77
CA TYR A 498 0.43 -0.55 -18.11
C TYR A 498 -1.04 -0.23 -18.30
N PHE A 499 -1.67 0.25 -17.22
CA PHE A 499 -2.95 0.92 -17.31
C PHE A 499 -2.77 2.29 -17.97
N VAL A 500 -1.79 3.07 -17.49
CA VAL A 500 -1.33 4.30 -18.14
C VAL A 500 0.17 4.22 -18.36
N LYS A 501 0.63 4.23 -19.60
CA LYS A 501 2.06 4.23 -19.90
C LYS A 501 2.70 5.55 -19.42
N PRO A 502 3.85 5.50 -18.72
CA PRO A 502 4.67 6.68 -18.50
C PRO A 502 5.01 7.35 -19.84
N ARG A 503 5.07 8.68 -19.86
CA ARG A 503 5.24 9.47 -21.10
C ARG A 503 6.52 10.27 -21.14
#